data_AF-M5RY38-F1
#
_entry.id   AF-M5RY38-F1
#
_cell.length_a   1.000
_cell.length_b   1.000
_cell.length_c   1.000
_cell.angle_alpha   90.00
_cell.angle_beta   90.00
_cell.angle_gamma   90.00
#
_symmetry.space_group_name_H-M   'P 1'
#
loop_
_entity.id
_entity.type
_entity.pdbx_description
1 polymer ?
#
loop_
_entity_poly.entity_id
_entity_poly.type
_entity_poly.pdbx_seq_one_letter_code
_entity_poly.pdbx_strand_id
1 'polypeptide(L)'
;MVQRYEGVERRIALFNCREDRVDRSLQLAEACMRWHPADHYVLSGTGTEVFARRVIQSGLSRDRLTCAESQPATQLVNLLRGQSGRSSMVMGMGNIAGPGMDLLDYFRKADQMQRLQFADHIPVGAA
;
A
#
# COMPACT_ATOMS: atom_id res chain seq x y z
N MET A 1 -9.14 -13.45 -5.23
CA MET A 1 -8.06 -12.90 -4.36
C MET A 1 -8.61 -12.33 -3.06
N VAL A 2 -9.66 -11.49 -3.07
CA VAL A 2 -10.36 -11.02 -1.85
C VAL A 2 -10.85 -12.18 -0.98
N GLN A 3 -11.42 -13.23 -1.58
CA GLN A 3 -11.92 -14.42 -0.87
C GLN A 3 -10.85 -15.15 -0.03
N ARG A 4 -9.57 -15.09 -0.42
CA ARG A 4 -8.47 -15.75 0.31
C ARG A 4 -8.07 -14.98 1.58
N TYR A 5 -8.45 -13.72 1.68
CA TYR A 5 -8.12 -12.83 2.79
C TYR A 5 -9.40 -12.23 3.39
N GLU A 6 -10.49 -13.01 3.45
CA GLU A 6 -11.75 -12.53 4.03
C GLU A 6 -11.64 -12.20 5.51
N GLY A 7 -10.75 -12.89 6.25
CA GLY A 7 -10.55 -12.70 7.68
C GLY A 7 -9.66 -11.52 8.10
N VAL A 8 -9.17 -10.71 7.17
CA VAL A 8 -8.42 -9.48 7.54
C VAL A 8 -9.38 -8.36 7.90
N GLU A 9 -9.01 -7.56 8.89
CA GLU A 9 -9.85 -6.45 9.37
C GLU A 9 -9.93 -5.31 8.34
N ARG A 10 -8.83 -5.03 7.64
CA ARG A 10 -8.75 -3.93 6.67
C ARG A 10 -8.14 -4.37 5.33
N ARG A 11 -8.72 -3.91 4.24
CA ARG A 11 -8.22 -4.05 2.87
C ARG A 11 -7.78 -2.68 2.37
N ILE A 12 -6.52 -2.56 2.00
CA ILE A 12 -5.94 -1.29 1.56
C ILE A 12 -5.49 -1.42 0.11
N ALA A 13 -5.98 -0.55 -0.77
CA ALA A 13 -5.51 -0.46 -2.14
C ALA A 13 -4.42 0.61 -2.24
N LEU A 14 -3.22 0.21 -2.64
CA LEU A 14 -2.07 1.10 -2.83
C LEU A 14 -1.81 1.32 -4.32
N PHE A 15 -1.99 2.54 -4.80
CA PHE A 15 -1.74 2.91 -6.19
C PHE A 15 -0.45 3.70 -6.30
N ASN A 16 0.35 3.39 -7.30
CA ASN A 16 1.48 4.23 -7.70
C ASN A 16 1.06 5.11 -8.88
N CYS A 17 1.06 6.43 -8.67
CA CYS A 17 0.78 7.43 -9.70
C CYS A 17 2.06 7.94 -10.35
N ARG A 18 1.93 8.43 -11.58
CA ARG A 18 3.02 8.95 -12.38
C ARG A 18 2.57 10.19 -13.13
N GLU A 19 3.21 11.32 -12.84
CA GLU A 19 2.99 12.58 -13.56
C GLU A 19 3.30 12.45 -15.06
N ASP A 20 4.31 11.66 -15.43
CA ASP A 20 4.64 11.44 -16.85
C ASP A 20 3.63 10.54 -17.59
N ARG A 21 2.64 9.97 -16.89
CA ARG A 21 1.62 9.05 -17.43
C ARG A 21 0.23 9.27 -16.82
N VAL A 22 -0.21 10.53 -16.81
CA VAL A 22 -1.49 10.96 -16.19
C VAL A 22 -2.70 10.17 -16.73
N ASP A 23 -2.71 9.85 -18.03
CA ASP A 23 -3.75 9.04 -18.69
C ASP A 23 -3.94 7.68 -18.00
N ARG A 24 -2.84 7.02 -17.61
CA ARG A 24 -2.88 5.73 -16.91
C ARG A 24 -3.39 5.85 -15.49
N SER A 25 -3.02 6.90 -14.77
CA SER A 25 -3.58 7.20 -13.45
C SER A 25 -5.09 7.43 -13.53
N LEU A 26 -5.57 8.16 -14.54
CA LEU A 26 -7.00 8.37 -14.76
C LEU A 26 -7.74 7.06 -15.10
N GLN A 27 -7.19 6.23 -15.99
CA GLN A 27 -7.76 4.92 -16.31
C GLN A 27 -7.89 4.03 -15.07
N LEU A 28 -6.87 4.00 -14.20
CA LEU A 28 -6.92 3.24 -12.96
C LEU A 28 -7.92 3.81 -11.95
N ALA A 29 -7.99 5.15 -11.82
CA ALA A 29 -8.98 5.82 -10.98
C ALA A 29 -10.42 5.47 -11.39
N GLU A 30 -10.69 5.40 -12.69
CA GLU A 30 -12.00 4.99 -13.20
C GLU A 30 -12.28 3.51 -12.98
N ALA A 31 -11.28 2.66 -13.23
CA ALA A 31 -11.42 1.22 -13.07
C ALA A 31 -11.65 0.83 -11.61
N CYS A 32 -10.96 1.47 -10.66
CA CYS A 32 -11.04 1.08 -9.26
C CYS A 32 -12.40 1.29 -8.63
N MET A 33 -13.19 2.24 -9.15
CA MET A 33 -14.56 2.48 -8.68
C MET A 33 -15.53 1.35 -9.05
N ARG A 34 -15.15 0.46 -9.99
CA ARG A 34 -15.96 -0.71 -10.38
C ARG A 34 -15.51 -2.01 -9.71
N TRP A 35 -14.40 -1.99 -8.98
CA TRP A 35 -13.92 -3.17 -8.25
C TRP A 35 -14.69 -3.33 -6.94
N HIS A 36 -14.51 -4.49 -6.30
CA HIS A 36 -14.90 -4.62 -4.91
C HIS A 36 -14.16 -3.56 -4.08
N PRO A 37 -14.86 -2.75 -3.27
CA PRO A 37 -14.25 -1.61 -2.60
C PRO A 37 -13.19 -2.07 -1.59
N ALA A 38 -12.07 -1.35 -1.55
CA ALA A 38 -11.11 -1.45 -0.46
C ALA A 38 -11.58 -0.57 0.71
N ASP A 39 -11.25 -0.89 1.95
CA ASP A 39 -11.62 -0.04 3.09
C ASP A 39 -10.92 1.33 3.00
N HIS A 40 -9.67 1.33 2.54
CA HIS A 40 -8.86 2.54 2.36
C HIS A 40 -8.05 2.52 1.05
N TYR A 41 -7.80 3.70 0.51
CA TYR A 41 -7.06 3.91 -0.74
C TYR A 41 -5.86 4.81 -0.46
N VAL A 42 -4.67 4.38 -0.84
CA VAL A 42 -3.43 5.14 -0.69
C VAL A 42 -2.84 5.41 -2.06
N LEU A 43 -2.55 6.67 -2.37
CA LEU A 43 -1.88 7.08 -3.60
C LEU A 43 -0.43 7.44 -3.29
N SER A 44 0.52 6.83 -3.98
CA SER A 44 1.95 7.13 -3.90
C SER A 44 2.49 7.56 -5.26
N GLY A 45 3.79 7.83 -5.35
CA GLY A 45 4.43 8.29 -6.59
C GLY A 45 4.24 9.79 -6.80
N THR A 46 3.98 10.21 -8.04
CA THR A 46 3.85 11.62 -8.44
C THR A 46 2.54 11.90 -9.19
N GLY A 47 2.06 13.14 -9.17
CA GLY A 47 0.82 13.55 -9.84
C GLY A 47 -0.45 12.97 -9.20
N THR A 48 -0.41 12.67 -7.90
CA THR A 48 -1.49 11.95 -7.19
C THR A 48 -2.82 12.70 -7.19
N GLU A 49 -2.79 14.04 -7.25
CA GLU A 49 -3.98 14.90 -7.22
C GLU A 49 -4.96 14.61 -8.37
N VAL A 50 -4.46 14.27 -9.56
CA VAL A 50 -5.33 13.98 -10.71
C VAL A 50 -6.14 12.71 -10.47
N PHE A 51 -5.51 11.68 -9.89
CA PHE A 51 -6.20 10.45 -9.48
C PHE A 51 -7.20 10.75 -8.37
N ALA A 52 -6.76 11.46 -7.32
CA ALA A 52 -7.57 11.80 -6.15
C ALA A 52 -8.86 12.52 -6.54
N ARG A 53 -8.74 13.57 -7.37
CA ARG A 53 -9.87 14.32 -7.88
C ARG A 53 -10.85 13.43 -8.65
N ARG A 54 -10.34 12.54 -9.51
CA ARG A 54 -11.17 11.64 -10.33
C ARG A 54 -11.99 10.66 -9.49
N VAL A 55 -11.40 10.04 -8.46
CA VAL A 55 -12.13 9.10 -7.61
C VAL A 55 -13.12 9.79 -6.67
N ILE A 56 -12.79 10.98 -6.16
CA ILE A 56 -13.69 11.79 -5.33
C ILE A 56 -14.91 12.23 -6.16
N GLN A 57 -14.70 12.72 -7.37
CA GLN A 57 -15.78 13.06 -8.30
C GLN A 57 -16.66 11.85 -8.65
N SER A 58 -16.10 10.65 -8.56
CA SER A 58 -16.81 9.39 -8.81
C SER A 58 -17.48 8.82 -7.55
N GLY A 59 -17.43 9.53 -6.41
CA GLY A 59 -18.13 9.17 -5.18
C GLY A 59 -17.29 8.52 -4.09
N LEU A 60 -15.96 8.39 -4.24
CA LEU A 60 -15.11 7.93 -3.14
C LEU A 60 -15.05 8.99 -2.04
N SER A 61 -15.34 8.61 -0.79
CA SER A 61 -15.19 9.52 0.36
C SER A 61 -13.73 9.94 0.54
N ARG A 62 -13.51 11.23 0.81
CA ARG A 62 -12.18 11.78 1.12
C ARG A 62 -11.54 11.10 2.32
N ASP A 63 -12.33 10.69 3.31
CA ASP A 63 -11.83 10.04 4.53
C ASP A 63 -11.26 8.64 4.26
N ARG A 64 -11.57 8.05 3.10
CA ARG A 64 -11.06 6.74 2.66
C ARG A 64 -9.88 6.86 1.70
N LEU A 65 -9.34 8.07 1.52
CA LEU A 65 -8.28 8.35 0.56
C LEU A 65 -7.12 9.07 1.26
N THR A 66 -5.90 8.59 1.04
CA THR A 66 -4.67 9.26 1.50
C THR A 66 -3.74 9.49 0.32
N CYS A 67 -3.36 10.74 0.10
CA CYS A 67 -2.33 11.10 -0.87
C CYS A 67 -0.98 11.16 -0.16
N ALA A 68 -0.08 10.27 -0.55
CA ALA A 68 1.28 10.13 -0.05
C ALA A 68 2.28 10.41 -1.18
N GLU A 69 2.08 11.53 -1.86
CA GLU A 69 2.92 11.98 -2.96
C GLU A 69 4.37 12.15 -2.53
N SER A 70 5.28 11.63 -3.36
CA SER A 70 6.73 11.70 -3.17
C SER A 70 7.23 11.23 -1.78
N GLN A 71 6.43 10.44 -1.07
CA GLN A 71 6.81 9.92 0.25
C GLN A 71 7.79 8.75 0.09
N PRO A 72 8.83 8.68 0.95
CA PRO A 72 9.73 7.53 0.97
C PRO A 72 9.01 6.28 1.47
N ALA A 73 9.56 5.09 1.16
CA ALA A 73 8.98 3.81 1.55
C ALA A 73 8.72 3.69 3.06
N THR A 74 9.57 4.25 3.92
CA THR A 74 9.38 4.24 5.38
C THR A 74 8.11 4.97 5.81
N GLN A 75 7.85 6.15 5.23
CA GLN A 75 6.61 6.91 5.45
C GLN A 75 5.40 6.17 4.89
N LEU A 76 5.51 5.58 3.70
CA LEU A 76 4.43 4.76 3.14
C LEU A 76 4.09 3.57 4.05
N VAL A 77 5.08 2.87 4.59
CA VAL A 77 4.83 1.77 5.53
C VAL A 77 4.18 2.26 6.82
N ASN A 78 4.61 3.40 7.36
CA ASN A 78 4.00 3.98 8.55
C ASN A 78 2.53 4.36 8.30
N LEU A 79 2.23 4.95 7.14
CA LEU A 79 0.87 5.27 6.71
C LEU A 79 0.02 4.01 6.58
N LEU A 80 0.53 2.98 5.91
CA LEU A 80 -0.17 1.70 5.77
C LEU A 80 -0.48 1.09 7.14
N ARG A 81 0.51 1.04 8.05
CA ARG A 81 0.33 0.55 9.42
C ARG A 81 -0.74 1.33 10.19
N GLY A 82 -0.76 2.65 10.04
CA GLY A 82 -1.79 3.50 10.66
C GLY A 82 -3.21 3.19 10.16
N GLN A 83 -3.35 2.65 8.95
CA GLN A 83 -4.63 2.26 8.35
C GLN A 83 -4.97 0.78 8.53
N SER A 84 -4.04 -0.03 9.07
CA SER A 84 -4.14 -1.49 9.09
C SER A 84 -5.08 -2.09 10.14
N GLY A 85 -5.44 -1.36 11.20
CA GLY A 85 -6.12 -1.95 12.36
C GLY A 85 -5.28 -3.08 12.99
N ARG A 86 -5.92 -4.17 13.43
CA ARG A 86 -5.21 -5.36 13.96
C ARG A 86 -4.58 -6.22 12.86
N SER A 87 -5.18 -6.23 11.67
CA SER A 87 -4.68 -7.00 10.53
C SER A 87 -5.16 -6.39 9.22
N SER A 88 -4.28 -6.32 8.24
CA SER A 88 -4.64 -5.81 6.92
C SER A 88 -4.00 -6.57 5.78
N MET A 89 -4.71 -6.59 4.66
CA MET A 89 -4.14 -6.93 3.36
C MET A 89 -3.94 -5.64 2.56
N VAL A 90 -2.69 -5.38 2.16
CA VAL A 90 -2.35 -4.28 1.27
C VAL A 90 -2.15 -4.84 -0.14
N MET A 91 -2.90 -4.34 -1.11
CA MET A 91 -2.77 -4.72 -2.50
C MET A 91 -2.16 -3.58 -3.30
N GLY A 92 -0.99 -3.83 -3.90
CA GLY A 92 -0.39 -2.92 -4.87
C GLY A 92 -1.16 -2.98 -6.19
N MET A 93 -1.54 -1.82 -6.71
CA MET A 93 -2.36 -1.66 -7.91
C MET A 93 -1.58 -0.93 -9.00
N GLY A 94 -1.68 -1.43 -10.24
CA GLY A 94 -0.95 -0.88 -11.38
C GLY A 94 0.54 -1.23 -11.37
N ASN A 95 1.36 -0.43 -12.06
CA ASN A 95 2.80 -0.65 -12.14
C ASN A 95 3.50 -0.09 -10.89
N ILE A 96 4.11 -0.99 -10.12
CA ILE A 96 4.74 -0.65 -8.84
C ILE A 96 6.23 -0.24 -8.96
N ALA A 97 6.75 -0.05 -10.17
CA ALA A 97 8.15 0.36 -10.36
C ALA A 97 8.45 1.69 -9.62
N GLY A 98 9.69 1.83 -9.12
CA GLY A 98 10.06 2.95 -8.25
C GLY A 98 9.55 2.71 -6.82
N PRO A 99 8.53 3.43 -6.32
CA PRO A 99 8.08 3.32 -4.93
C PRO A 99 7.75 1.89 -4.45
N GLY A 100 7.25 1.02 -5.33
CA GLY A 100 7.01 -0.37 -4.96
C GLY A 100 8.27 -1.22 -4.84
N MET A 101 9.34 -0.90 -5.58
CA MET A 101 10.65 -1.52 -5.38
C MET A 101 11.26 -1.08 -4.05
N ASP A 102 11.12 0.20 -3.71
CA ASP A 102 11.58 0.71 -2.41
C ASP A 102 10.84 0.04 -1.24
N LEU A 103 9.53 -0.18 -1.39
CA LEU A 103 8.74 -0.97 -0.44
C LEU A 103 9.22 -2.42 -0.35
N LEU A 104 9.52 -3.05 -1.49
CA LEU A 104 10.01 -4.43 -1.52
C LEU A 104 11.36 -4.54 -0.79
N ASP A 105 12.26 -3.59 -1.01
CA ASP A 105 13.56 -3.53 -0.33
C ASP A 105 13.42 -3.23 1.16
N TYR A 106 12.47 -2.38 1.55
CA TYR A 106 12.12 -2.17 2.96
C TYR A 106 11.70 -3.49 3.61
N PHE A 107 10.77 -4.23 3.01
CA PHE A 107 10.28 -5.48 3.59
C PHE A 107 11.34 -6.58 3.63
N ARG A 108 12.23 -6.66 2.63
CA ARG A 108 13.38 -7.57 2.66
C ARG A 108 14.32 -7.30 3.83
N LYS A 109 14.67 -6.02 4.05
CA LYS A 109 15.52 -5.61 5.17
C LYS A 109 14.84 -5.89 6.52
N ALA A 110 13.53 -5.67 6.61
CA ALA A 110 12.76 -5.96 7.81
C ALA A 110 12.72 -7.47 8.12
N ASP A 111 12.45 -8.32 7.12
CA ASP A 111 12.47 -9.79 7.28
C ASP A 111 13.85 -10.30 7.71
N GLN A 112 14.93 -9.78 7.10
CA GLN A 112 16.29 -10.13 7.49
C GLN A 112 16.59 -9.74 8.95
N MET A 113 16.22 -8.53 9.37
CA MET A 113 16.40 -8.08 10.76
C MET A 113 15.61 -8.96 11.74
N GLN A 114 14.37 -9.32 11.40
CA GLN A 114 13.54 -10.18 12.23
C GLN A 114 14.18 -11.57 12.41
N ARG A 115 14.69 -12.16 11.32
CA ARG A 115 15.39 -13.46 11.36
C ARG A 115 16.66 -13.44 12.19
N LEU A 116 17.44 -12.36 12.12
CA LEU A 116 18.63 -12.20 12.96
C LEU A 116 18.27 -12.11 14.45
N GLN A 117 17.23 -11.34 14.79
CA GLN A 117 16.73 -11.24 16.17
C GLN A 117 16.23 -12.57 16.74
N PHE A 118 15.68 -13.47 15.91
CA PHE A 118 15.30 -14.82 16.33
C PHE A 118 16.47 -15.80 16.41
N ALA A 119 17.53 -15.61 15.61
CA ALA A 119 18.74 -16.44 15.66
C ALA A 119 19.55 -16.20 16.94
N ASP A 120 19.50 -14.99 17.50
CA ASP A 120 20.17 -14.60 18.75
C ASP A 120 19.43 -15.07 20.03
N HIS A 121 18.32 -15.81 19.90
CA HIS A 121 17.49 -16.30 21.02
C HIS A 121 17.48 -17.84 21.17
N ILE A 122 18.43 -18.56 20.56
CA ILE A 122 18.62 -19.99 20.87
C ILE A 122 19.27 -20.09 22.27
N PRO A 123 18.62 -20.71 23.28
CA PRO A 123 19.25 -20.91 24.57
C PRO A 123 20.44 -21.86 24.39
N VAL A 124 21.65 -21.35 24.63
CA VAL A 124 22.85 -22.16 24.81
C VAL A 124 22.70 -22.89 26.14
N GLY A 125 22.16 -24.11 26.11
CA GLY A 125 21.98 -24.88 27.35
C GLY A 125 21.11 -26.13 27.20
N ALA A 126 21.57 -27.11 26.44
CA ALA A 126 21.17 -28.51 26.57
C ALA A 126 22.31 -29.40 26.04
N ALA A 127 23.34 -29.57 26.85
CA ALA A 127 24.33 -30.64 26.75
C ALA A 127 24.75 -31.02 28.17
#